data_AF-A0A5M5C287-F1
#
_entry.id   AF-A0A5M5C287-F1
#
_cell.length_a   1.000
_cell.length_b   1.000
_cell.length_c   1.000
_cell.angle_alpha   90.00
_cell.angle_beta   90.00
_cell.angle_gamma   90.00
#
_symmetry.space_group_name_H-M   'P 1'
#
loop_
_entity.id
_entity.type
_entity.pdbx_description
1 polymer ?
#
loop_
_entity_poly.entity_id
_entity_poly.type
_entity_poly.pdbx_seq_one_letter_code
_entity_poly.pdbx_strand_id
1 'polypeptide(L)' 'MKSTAEILELLRIYKTQFASKYGFKRLGVFGSVARGEQTEQSDVDVCYEGEPPSLLT' A
#
# COMPACT_ATOMS: atom_id res chain seq x y z
N MET A 1 9.84 -14.41 0.41
CA MET A 1 8.99 -13.20 0.39
C MET A 1 8.91 -12.65 -1.03
N LYS A 2 7.87 -11.90 -1.40
CA LYS A 2 7.78 -11.23 -2.72
C LYS A 2 8.81 -10.10 -2.82
N SER A 3 9.25 -9.79 -4.03
CA SER A 3 10.11 -8.63 -4.29
C SER A 3 9.34 -7.32 -4.08
N THR A 4 10.09 -6.23 -3.85
CA THR A 4 9.52 -4.87 -3.75
C THR A 4 8.71 -4.51 -4.99
N ALA A 5 9.17 -4.90 -6.19
CA ALA A 5 8.47 -4.64 -7.44
C ALA A 5 7.12 -5.38 -7.53
N GLU A 6 7.08 -6.66 -7.14
CA GLU A 6 5.83 -7.42 -7.09
C GLU A 6 4.84 -6.85 -6.09
N ILE A 7 5.30 -6.42 -4.92
CA ILE A 7 4.45 -5.79 -3.90
C ILE A 7 3.88 -4.47 -4.42
N LEU A 8 4.69 -3.65 -5.09
CA LEU A 8 4.23 -2.40 -5.70
C LEU A 8 3.20 -2.63 -6.80
N GLU A 9 3.38 -3.64 -7.66
CA GLU A 9 2.40 -3.95 -8.70
C GLU A 9 1.08 -4.44 -8.09
N LEU A 10 1.12 -5.26 -7.04
CA LEU A 10 -0.08 -5.67 -6.29
C LEU A 10 -0.81 -4.46 -5.71
N LEU A 11 -0.10 -3.51 -5.11
CA LEU A 11 -0.69 -2.28 -4.59
C LEU A 11 -1.28 -1.40 -5.70
N ARG A 12 -0.66 -1.38 -6.89
CA ARG A 12 -1.16 -0.64 -8.05
C ARG A 12 -2.48 -1.21 -8.56
N ILE A 13 -2.56 -2.54 -8.68
CA ILE A 13 -3.78 -3.25 -9.05
C ILE A 13 -4.88 -3.02 -8.00
N TYR A 14 -4.55 -3.18 -6.72
CA TYR A 14 -5.48 -2.95 -5.62
C TYR A 14 -6.01 -1.52 -5.60
N LYS A 15 -5.14 -0.52 -5.73
CA LYS A 15 -5.55 0.89 -5.84
C LYS A 15 -6.53 1.08 -6.99
N THR A 16 -6.24 0.52 -8.16
CA THR A 16 -7.07 0.67 -9.36
C THR A 16 -8.48 0.09 -9.15
N GLN A 17 -8.59 -1.03 -8.44
CA GLN A 17 -9.86 -1.71 -8.18
C GLN A 17 -10.68 -1.06 -7.06
N PHE A 18 -10.01 -0.51 -6.03
CA PHE A 18 -10.67 -0.15 -4.78
C PHE A 18 -10.56 1.33 -4.39
N ALA A 19 -9.85 2.17 -5.17
CA ALA A 19 -9.70 3.59 -4.86
C ALA A 19 -11.04 4.32 -4.72
N SER A 20 -12.02 4.07 -5.60
CA SER A 20 -13.33 4.70 -5.49
C SER A 20 -14.13 4.23 -4.28
N LYS A 21 -13.92 2.99 -3.83
CA LYS A 21 -14.67 2.43 -2.69
C LYS A 21 -14.20 3.00 -1.36
N TYR A 22 -12.89 3.19 -1.21
CA TYR A 22 -12.29 3.59 0.07
C TYR A 22 -11.68 4.99 0.06
N GLY A 23 -11.73 5.70 -1.06
CA GLY A 23 -11.23 7.07 -1.17
C GLY A 23 -9.70 7.18 -1.09
N PHE A 24 -8.96 6.15 -1.49
CA PHE A 24 -7.49 6.18 -1.46
C PHE A 24 -6.94 7.12 -2.54
N LYS A 25 -6.15 8.13 -2.14
CA LYS A 25 -5.37 9.01 -3.02
C LYS A 25 -4.03 8.39 -3.39
N ARG A 26 -3.31 7.84 -2.40
CA ARG A 26 -2.00 7.21 -2.56
C ARG A 26 -1.90 5.94 -1.72
N LEU A 27 -1.20 4.94 -2.24
CA LEU A 27 -0.73 3.78 -1.50
C LEU A 27 0.77 3.66 -1.72
N GLY A 28 1.50 3.24 -0.68
CA GLY A 28 2.92 3.00 -0.74
C GLY A 28 3.36 1.97 0.27
N VAL A 29 4.60 1.52 0.13
CA VAL A 29 5.28 0.66 1.12
C VAL A 29 6.31 1.48 1.88
N PHE A 30 6.50 1.13 3.15
CA PHE A 30 7.61 1.63 3.96
C PHE A 30 8.34 0.45 4.60
N GLY A 31 9.29 0.72 5.50
CA GLY A 31 10.03 -0.33 6.20
C GLY A 31 11.04 -1.07 5.32
N SER A 32 11.32 -2.32 5.67
CA SER A 32 12.37 -3.16 5.05
C SER A 32 12.16 -3.36 3.55
N VAL A 33 10.90 -3.53 3.13
CA VAL A 33 10.50 -3.69 1.71
C VAL A 33 10.85 -2.46 0.88
N ALA A 34 10.69 -1.25 1.43
CA ALA A 34 11.03 -0.02 0.75
C ALA A 34 12.54 0.19 0.61
N ARG A 35 13.34 -0.37 1.54
CA ARG A 35 14.82 -0.31 1.51
C ARG A 35 15.47 -1.44 0.72
N GLY A 36 14.70 -2.47 0.33
CA GLY A 36 15.25 -3.66 -0.31
C GLY A 36 15.98 -4.61 0.65
N GLU A 37 15.73 -4.46 1.96
CA GLU A 37 16.38 -5.22 3.04
C GLU A 37 15.48 -6.34 3.61
N GLN A 38 14.35 -6.62 2.95
CA GLN A 38 13.38 -7.60 3.43
C GLN A 38 13.94 -9.02 3.35
N THR A 39 13.70 -9.81 4.39
CA THR A 39 14.05 -11.23 4.47
C THR A 39 12.80 -12.09 4.27
N GLU A 40 12.95 -13.41 4.23
CA GLU A 40 11.78 -14.31 4.13
C GLU A 40 10.81 -14.21 5.31
N GLN A 41 11.29 -13.69 6.44
CA GLN A 41 10.54 -13.54 7.68
C GLN A 41 9.98 -12.12 7.85
N SER A 42 10.33 -11.18 6.95
CA SER A 42 9.85 -9.81 7.03
C SER A 42 8.36 -9.69 6.70
N ASP A 43 7.71 -8.76 7.38
CA ASP A 43 6.38 -8.26 7.10
C ASP A 43 6.38 -7.19 6.00
N VAL A 44 5.19 -6.78 5.58
CA VAL A 44 4.99 -5.73 4.58
C VAL A 44 4.25 -4.57 5.22
N ASP A 45 4.99 -3.48 5.44
CA ASP A 45 4.45 -2.23 5.94
C ASP A 45 3.84 -1.40 4.81
N VAL A 46 2.55 -1.10 4.90
CA VAL A 46 1.80 -0.33 3.89
C VAL A 46 1.26 0.95 4.51
N CYS A 47 1.52 2.07 3.84
CA CYS A 47 0.91 3.36 4.17
C CYS A 47 -0.07 3.77 3.07
N TYR A 48 -1.11 4.49 3.46
CA TYR A 48 -2.05 5.07 2.52
C TYR A 48 -2.36 6.52 2.89
N GLU A 49 -2.71 7.30 1.89
CA GLU A 49 -3.32 8.61 2.04
C GLU A 49 -4.69 8.54 1.37
N GLY A 50 -5.72 9.02 2.06
CA GLY A 50 -7.10 9.05 1.56
C GLY A 50 -7.76 10.39 1.84
N GLU A 51 -9.00 10.52 1.39
CA GLU A 51 -9.83 11.63 1.86
C GLU A 51 -10.07 11.52 3.37
N PRO A 52 -10.08 12.64 4.10
CA PRO A 52 -10.42 12.63 5.51
C PRO A 52 -11.84 12.08 5.68
N PRO A 53 -12.07 11.22 6.69
CA PRO A 53 -13.42 10.74 6.97
C PRO A 53 -14.31 11.93 7.35
N SER A 54 -15.43 12.09 6.65
CA SER A 54 -16.47 13.03 7.06
C SER A 54 -17.31 12.37 8.14
N LEU A 55 -17.40 12.99 9.31
CA LEU A 55 -18.33 12.60 10.37
C LEU A 55 -19.74 13.18 10.18
N LEU A 56 -19.95 13.94 9.09
CA LEU A 56 -21.17 14.72 8.82
C LEU A 56 -21.84 14.27 7.50
N THR A 57 -21.94 12.96 7.29
CA THR A 57 -22.81 12.38 6.24
C THR A 57 -24.17 12.02 6.81
#